data_AF-A0A6P1D1G5-F1
#
_entry.id   AF-A0A6P1D1G5-F1
#
_cell.length_a   1.000
_cell.length_b   1.000
_cell.length_c   1.000
_cell.angle_alpha   90.00
_cell.angle_beta   90.00
_cell.angle_gamma   90.00
#
_symmetry.space_group_name_H-M   'P 1'
#
loop_
_entity.id
_entity.type
_entity.pdbx_description
1 polymer ?
#
loop_
_entity_poly.entity_id
_entity_poly.type
_entity_poly.pdbx_seq_one_letter_code
_entity_poly.pdbx_strand_id
1 'polypeptide(L)'
;MRFDQGPLGHYWFLTFEHATALHTASMACQRELDMHRFAPVPHGGLHLTLDRIARVGDSTDRQRARIAAAAEHACAQQKPFVLTVERLVNIRAAIGFLVTPEQQVRELRDALRTATTSVIPDAPVKNSATTPHVTIALNPPGMSGGFVS
;
A
#
# COMPACT_ATOMS: atom_id res chain seq x y z
N MET A 1 -2.00 -24.47 -6.56
CA MET A 1 -3.22 -23.63 -6.61
C MET A 1 -2.77 -22.22 -6.95
N ARG A 2 -3.05 -21.73 -8.16
CA ARG A 2 -2.64 -20.39 -8.60
C ARG A 2 -3.66 -19.39 -8.09
N PHE A 3 -3.24 -18.38 -7.34
CA PHE A 3 -4.07 -17.21 -7.04
C PHE A 3 -4.13 -16.34 -8.30
N ASP A 4 -4.93 -16.76 -9.28
CA ASP A 4 -5.34 -15.89 -10.38
C ASP A 4 -6.52 -15.05 -9.86
N GLN A 5 -6.19 -14.04 -9.07
CA GLN A 5 -7.12 -12.97 -8.74
C GLN A 5 -6.48 -11.74 -9.36
N GLY A 6 -6.91 -11.39 -10.57
CA GLY A 6 -6.58 -10.10 -11.17
C GLY A 6 -6.76 -8.97 -10.13
N PRO A 7 -6.06 -7.84 -10.31
CA PRO A 7 -5.95 -6.81 -9.28
C PRO A 7 -7.33 -6.46 -8.74
N LEU A 8 -7.59 -6.52 -7.42
CA LEU A 8 -8.92 -6.30 -6.82
C LEU A 8 -9.49 -4.88 -7.04
N GLY A 9 -8.74 -4.03 -7.73
CA GLY A 9 -9.03 -2.64 -8.04
C GLY A 9 -7.74 -1.91 -8.41
N HIS A 10 -7.91 -0.62 -8.70
CA HIS A 10 -6.81 0.31 -8.89
C HIS A 10 -6.57 1.06 -7.57
N TYR A 11 -5.32 1.32 -7.24
CA TYR A 11 -4.91 1.93 -5.98
C TYR A 11 -3.75 2.90 -6.21
N TRP A 12 -3.64 3.87 -5.31
CA TRP A 12 -2.47 4.72 -5.17
C TRP A 12 -1.45 4.08 -4.24
N PHE A 13 -0.20 4.06 -4.68
CA PHE A 13 0.92 3.53 -3.94
C PHE A 13 2.09 4.52 -3.94
N LEU A 14 2.87 4.54 -2.86
CA LEU A 14 4.29 4.89 -2.94
C LEU A 14 5.08 3.61 -3.15
N THR A 15 5.94 3.60 -4.16
CA THR A 15 6.84 2.49 -4.45
C THR A 15 8.24 2.77 -3.92
N PHE A 16 9.03 1.72 -3.71
CA PHE A 16 10.34 1.80 -3.05
C PHE A 16 11.46 1.14 -3.84
N GLU A 17 11.36 1.15 -5.17
CA GLU A 17 12.26 0.41 -6.09
C GLU A 17 13.76 0.64 -5.85
N HIS A 18 14.13 1.83 -5.40
CA HIS A 18 15.53 2.22 -5.17
C HIS A 18 15.89 2.34 -3.68
N ALA A 19 15.01 1.93 -2.76
CA ALA A 19 15.22 2.06 -1.33
C ALA A 19 16.00 0.86 -0.74
N THR A 20 17.28 0.73 -1.08
CA THR A 20 18.13 -0.40 -0.65
C THR A 20 18.13 -0.63 0.85
N ALA A 21 18.09 0.43 1.66
CA ALA A 21 18.02 0.31 3.12
C ALA A 21 16.74 -0.39 3.60
N LEU A 22 15.59 -0.04 3.02
CA LEU A 22 14.30 -0.68 3.30
C LEU A 22 14.31 -2.14 2.81
N HIS A 23 14.90 -2.41 1.65
CA HIS A 23 15.03 -3.78 1.15
C HIS A 23 15.83 -4.65 2.12
N THR A 24 17.00 -4.19 2.55
CA THR A 24 17.83 -4.90 3.54
C THR A 24 17.11 -5.13 4.85
N ALA A 25 16.44 -4.10 5.40
CA ALA A 25 15.66 -4.24 6.63
C ALA A 25 14.51 -5.25 6.48
N SER A 26 13.80 -5.21 5.34
CA SER A 26 12.72 -6.16 5.05
C SER A 26 13.22 -7.60 4.99
N MET A 27 14.36 -7.87 4.31
CA MET A 27 14.97 -9.20 4.26
C MET A 27 15.36 -9.71 5.63
N ALA A 28 16.00 -8.86 6.44
CA ALA A 28 16.42 -9.23 7.78
C ALA A 28 15.22 -9.65 8.63
N CYS A 29 14.12 -8.88 8.59
CA CYS A 29 12.90 -9.26 9.29
C CYS A 29 12.25 -10.52 8.72
N GLN A 30 12.18 -10.65 7.39
CA GLN A 30 11.55 -11.79 6.71
C GLN A 30 12.24 -13.12 6.99
N ARG A 31 13.56 -13.13 7.21
CA ARG A 31 14.34 -14.33 7.57
C ARG A 31 13.94 -14.94 8.91
N GLU A 32 13.43 -14.13 9.82
CA GLU A 32 12.98 -14.55 11.16
C GLU A 32 11.48 -14.89 11.20
N LEU A 33 10.77 -14.78 10.08
CA LEU A 33 9.34 -15.07 10.02
C LEU A 33 9.06 -16.57 9.96
N ASP A 34 8.00 -16.97 10.65
CA ASP A 34 7.38 -18.27 10.43
C ASP A 34 6.71 -18.29 9.05
N MET A 35 7.41 -18.92 8.10
CA MET A 35 7.00 -19.05 6.70
C MET A 35 5.75 -19.93 6.52
N HIS A 36 5.35 -20.72 7.53
CA HIS A 36 4.08 -21.46 7.50
C HIS A 36 2.88 -20.57 7.80
N ARG A 37 3.11 -19.42 8.42
CA ARG A 37 2.06 -18.48 8.83
C ARG A 37 2.06 -17.20 8.01
N PHE A 38 3.22 -16.79 7.50
CA PHE A 38 3.37 -15.56 6.75
C PHE A 38 4.01 -15.79 5.38
N ALA A 39 3.43 -15.17 4.36
CA ALA A 39 4.01 -15.08 3.03
C ALA A 39 4.77 -13.73 2.91
N PRO A 40 6.09 -13.74 2.69
CA PRO A 40 6.87 -12.52 2.53
C PRO A 40 6.51 -11.79 1.24
N VAL A 41 6.51 -10.46 1.29
CA VAL A 41 6.36 -9.59 0.12
C VAL A 41 7.73 -9.45 -0.58
N PRO A 42 7.85 -9.75 -1.88
CA PRO A 42 9.09 -9.55 -2.62
C PRO A 42 9.52 -8.08 -2.65
N HIS A 43 10.82 -7.78 -2.78
CA HIS A 43 11.33 -6.40 -2.76
C HIS A 43 10.67 -5.48 -3.80
N GLY A 44 10.52 -5.94 -5.04
CA GLY A 44 9.82 -5.18 -6.09
C GLY A 44 8.32 -4.99 -5.83
N GLY A 45 7.75 -5.69 -4.85
CA GLY A 45 6.36 -5.57 -4.42
C GLY A 45 6.18 -4.71 -3.17
N LEU A 46 7.24 -4.19 -2.55
CA LEU A 46 7.13 -3.32 -1.38
C LEU A 46 6.52 -1.98 -1.76
N HIS A 47 5.44 -1.62 -1.09
CA HIS A 47 4.73 -0.38 -1.32
C HIS A 47 4.01 0.10 -0.05
N LEU A 48 3.72 1.40 -0.01
CA LEU A 48 2.82 2.00 0.97
C LEU A 48 1.51 2.29 0.25
N THR A 49 0.42 1.67 0.71
CA THR A 49 -0.92 1.94 0.15
C THR A 49 -1.46 3.26 0.66
N LEU A 50 -1.80 4.18 -0.25
CA LEU A 50 -2.39 5.46 0.09
C LEU A 50 -3.92 5.35 0.10
N ASP A 51 -4.53 4.93 -1.01
CA ASP A 51 -5.96 4.58 -1.06
C ASP A 51 -6.34 3.84 -2.35
N ARG A 52 -7.59 3.39 -2.43
CA ARG A 52 -8.23 2.85 -3.64
C ARG A 52 -8.73 3.97 -4.55
N ILE A 53 -8.53 3.79 -5.84
CA ILE A 53 -9.07 4.60 -6.92
C ILE A 53 -10.45 4.08 -7.34
N ALA A 54 -10.52 2.79 -7.69
CA ALA A 54 -11.72 2.13 -8.21
C ALA A 54 -11.61 0.61 -8.00
N ARG A 55 -12.73 -0.12 -8.00
CA ARG A 55 -12.67 -1.59 -8.14
C ARG A 55 -12.39 -1.96 -9.61
N VAL A 56 -12.21 -3.24 -9.87
CA VAL A 56 -12.13 -3.77 -11.23
C VAL A 56 -13.41 -3.46 -11.97
N GLY A 57 -13.31 -2.92 -13.19
CA GLY A 57 -14.46 -2.57 -14.02
C GLY A 57 -15.14 -1.24 -13.67
N ASP A 58 -14.90 -0.68 -12.47
CA ASP A 58 -15.55 0.55 -11.99
C ASP A 58 -14.96 1.84 -12.61
N SER A 59 -13.94 1.75 -13.46
CA SER A 59 -13.39 2.90 -14.17
C SER A 59 -12.97 2.56 -15.59
N THR A 60 -13.22 3.50 -16.50
CA THR A 60 -12.76 3.44 -17.89
C THR A 60 -11.32 3.91 -18.01
N ASP A 61 -10.64 3.51 -19.08
CA ASP A 61 -9.26 3.93 -19.38
C ASP A 61 -9.13 5.46 -19.47
N ARG A 62 -10.14 6.11 -20.07
CA ARG A 62 -10.21 7.58 -20.16
C ARG A 62 -10.33 8.24 -18.78
N GLN A 63 -11.12 7.67 -17.87
CA GLN A 63 -11.18 8.16 -16.48
C GLN A 63 -9.84 7.97 -15.79
N ARG A 64 -9.19 6.80 -15.93
CA ARG A 64 -7.88 6.54 -15.33
C ARG A 64 -6.80 7.51 -15.85
N ALA A 65 -6.78 7.81 -17.14
CA ALA A 65 -5.88 8.80 -17.72
C ALA A 65 -6.12 10.22 -17.15
N ARG A 66 -7.38 10.64 -17.00
CA ARG A 66 -7.73 11.94 -16.39
C ARG A 66 -7.34 12.00 -14.92
N ILE A 67 -7.54 10.91 -14.18
CA ILE A 67 -7.14 10.79 -12.77
C ILE A 67 -5.62 10.90 -12.65
N ALA A 68 -4.87 10.23 -13.52
CA ALA A 68 -3.40 10.31 -13.55
C ALA A 68 -2.93 11.75 -13.79
N ALA A 69 -3.47 12.44 -14.79
CA ALA A 69 -3.12 13.84 -15.06
C ALA A 69 -3.45 14.78 -13.88
N ALA A 70 -4.61 14.60 -13.23
CA ALA A 70 -4.97 15.37 -12.04
C ALA A 70 -4.04 15.08 -10.85
N ALA A 71 -3.65 13.82 -10.67
CA ALA A 71 -2.72 13.40 -9.63
C ALA A 71 -1.30 13.93 -9.88
N GLU A 72 -0.82 13.92 -11.12
CA GLU A 72 0.46 14.52 -11.52
C GLU A 72 0.50 16.00 -11.16
N HIS A 73 -0.56 16.75 -11.49
CA HIS A 73 -0.66 18.17 -11.11
C HIS A 73 -0.64 18.35 -9.59
N ALA A 74 -1.41 17.55 -8.85
CA ALA A 74 -1.46 17.60 -7.40
C ALA A 74 -0.09 17.29 -6.76
N CYS A 75 0.61 16.26 -7.24
CA CYS A 75 1.95 15.90 -6.77
C CYS A 75 2.99 16.98 -7.08
N ALA A 76 2.89 17.66 -8.24
CA ALA A 76 3.79 18.76 -8.59
C ALA A 76 3.69 19.96 -7.63
N GLN A 77 2.59 20.11 -6.90
CA GLN A 77 2.41 21.16 -5.88
C GLN A 77 2.93 20.74 -4.50
N GLN A 78 3.29 19.46 -4.30
CA GLN A 78 3.79 18.95 -3.03
C GLN A 78 5.30 19.12 -2.93
N LYS A 79 5.78 19.48 -1.73
CA LYS A 79 7.22 19.46 -1.46
C LYS A 79 7.68 18.00 -1.29
N PRO A 80 8.81 17.60 -1.88
CA PRO A 80 9.41 16.31 -1.55
C PRO A 80 9.66 16.18 -0.05
N PHE A 81 9.45 14.98 0.49
CA PHE A 81 9.71 14.68 1.89
C PHE A 81 10.41 13.33 2.04
N VAL A 82 11.14 13.19 3.14
CA VAL A 82 11.86 11.95 3.48
C VAL A 82 10.95 11.08 4.33
N LEU A 83 10.83 9.81 3.94
CA LEU A 83 10.17 8.79 4.74
C LEU A 83 11.19 8.07 5.61
N THR A 84 10.94 8.03 6.92
CA THR A 84 11.67 7.21 7.87
C THR A 84 10.88 5.94 8.15
N VAL A 85 11.55 4.80 8.04
CA VAL A 85 11.02 3.49 8.41
C VAL A 85 11.30 3.29 9.90
N GLU A 86 10.24 3.11 10.67
CA GLU A 86 10.31 3.01 12.13
C GLU A 86 10.32 1.54 12.57
N ARG A 87 9.53 1.22 13.60
CA ARG A 87 9.40 -0.13 14.14
C ARG A 87 8.52 -1.05 13.28
N LEU A 88 8.83 -2.34 13.39
CA LEU A 88 8.00 -3.43 12.89
C LEU A 88 6.73 -3.58 13.76
N VAL A 89 5.59 -3.82 13.12
CA VAL A 89 4.30 -4.02 13.79
C VAL A 89 3.51 -5.13 13.11
N ASN A 90 2.64 -5.78 13.88
CA ASN A 90 1.60 -6.65 13.36
C ASN A 90 0.36 -5.80 13.05
N ILE A 91 -0.08 -5.81 11.80
CA ILE A 91 -1.19 -5.02 11.28
C ILE A 91 -2.26 -5.99 10.77
N ARG A 92 -3.11 -6.45 11.69
CA ARG A 92 -4.19 -7.42 11.43
C ARG A 92 -3.65 -8.73 10.83
N ALA A 93 -3.75 -8.88 9.51
CA ALA A 93 -3.33 -10.05 8.74
C ALA A 93 -2.01 -9.78 8.00
N ALA A 94 -1.15 -8.92 8.55
CA ALA A 94 0.09 -8.53 7.91
C ALA A 94 1.15 -8.15 8.96
N ILE A 95 2.41 -8.18 8.54
CA ILE A 95 3.53 -7.60 9.26
C ILE A 95 4.06 -6.46 8.38
N GLY A 96 4.35 -5.32 8.99
CA GLY A 96 4.86 -4.16 8.26
C GLY A 96 5.62 -3.19 9.14
N PHE A 97 6.31 -2.25 8.50
CA PHE A 97 6.95 -1.13 9.18
C PHE A 97 6.00 0.06 9.20
N LEU A 98 5.87 0.72 10.36
CA LEU A 98 5.29 2.06 10.38
C LEU A 98 6.26 3.05 9.73
N VAL A 99 5.72 4.13 9.18
CA VAL A 99 6.54 5.19 8.59
C VAL A 99 6.20 6.57 9.14
N THR A 100 7.20 7.43 9.17
CA THR A 100 7.08 8.85 9.50
C THR A 100 7.68 9.70 8.36
N PRO A 101 7.30 10.98 8.21
CA PRO A 101 6.28 11.68 8.99
C PRO A 101 4.87 11.35 8.49
N GLU A 102 3.99 10.90 9.39
CA GLU A 102 2.66 10.42 9.01
C GLU A 102 1.78 11.51 8.39
N GLN A 103 2.00 12.77 8.80
CA GLN A 103 1.18 13.90 8.38
C GLN A 103 1.35 14.17 6.88
N GLN A 104 2.57 14.23 6.37
CA GLN A 104 2.86 14.43 4.95
C GLN A 104 2.34 13.26 4.10
N VAL A 105 2.36 12.03 4.63
CA VAL A 105 1.76 10.87 3.94
C VAL A 105 0.24 11.02 3.85
N ARG A 106 -0.41 11.50 4.92
CA ARG A 106 -1.86 11.78 4.91
C ARG A 106 -2.22 12.91 3.96
N GLU A 107 -1.43 14.00 3.94
CA GLU A 107 -1.62 15.13 3.03
C GLU A 107 -1.50 14.70 1.56
N LEU A 108 -0.47 13.91 1.23
CA LEU A 108 -0.32 13.33 -0.11
C LEU A 108 -1.52 12.44 -0.46
N ARG A 109 -1.93 11.55 0.44
CA ARG A 109 -3.10 10.71 0.24
C ARG A 109 -4.35 11.54 -0.04
N ASP A 110 -4.60 12.58 0.74
CA ASP A 110 -5.80 13.40 0.62
C ASP A 110 -5.79 14.26 -0.67
N ALA A 111 -4.61 14.69 -1.13
CA ALA A 111 -4.44 15.29 -2.45
C ALA A 111 -4.77 14.31 -3.59
N LEU A 112 -4.27 13.07 -3.53
CA LEU A 112 -4.56 12.03 -4.53
C LEU A 112 -6.03 11.58 -4.51
N ARG A 113 -6.67 11.57 -3.33
CA ARG A 113 -8.11 11.35 -3.20
C ARG A 113 -8.90 12.45 -3.90
N THR A 114 -8.52 13.71 -3.69
CA THR A 114 -9.15 14.86 -4.35
C THR A 114 -9.00 14.77 -5.87
N ALA A 115 -7.82 14.40 -6.37
CA ALA A 115 -7.61 14.15 -7.80
C ALA A 115 -8.53 13.03 -8.32
N THR A 116 -8.68 11.94 -7.55
CA THR A 116 -9.56 10.82 -7.89
C THR A 116 -11.03 11.24 -7.95
N THR A 117 -11.52 11.93 -6.91
CA THR A 117 -12.93 12.34 -6.80
C THR A 117 -13.31 13.47 -7.74
N SER A 118 -12.34 14.24 -8.24
CA SER A 118 -12.57 15.22 -9.31
C SER A 118 -13.01 14.59 -10.65
N VAL A 119 -12.72 13.31 -10.85
CA VAL A 119 -13.08 12.55 -12.06
C VAL A 119 -14.16 11.51 -11.79
N ILE A 120 -14.11 10.86 -10.63
CA ILE A 120 -15.09 9.86 -10.18
C ILE A 120 -15.62 10.31 -8.81
N PRO A 121 -16.67 11.15 -8.76
CA PRO A 121 -17.19 11.69 -7.49
C PRO A 121 -17.55 10.62 -6.46
N ASP A 122 -18.09 9.47 -6.91
CA ASP A 122 -18.50 8.35 -6.07
C ASP A 122 -17.39 7.30 -5.85
N ALA A 123 -16.12 7.67 -6.06
CA ALA A 123 -15.00 6.75 -5.87
C ALA A 123 -15.00 6.16 -4.44
N PRO A 124 -14.68 4.87 -4.28
CA PRO A 124 -14.72 4.18 -2.99
C PRO A 124 -13.51 4.50 -2.10
N VAL A 125 -13.28 5.79 -1.85
CA VAL A 125 -12.24 6.33 -0.99
C VAL A 125 -12.50 5.87 0.44
N LYS A 126 -11.53 5.22 1.08
CA LYS A 126 -11.73 4.69 2.43
C LYS A 126 -11.57 5.78 3.48
N ASN A 127 -12.60 6.02 4.29
CA ASN A 127 -12.50 6.96 5.41
C ASN A 127 -11.80 6.36 6.66
N SER A 128 -10.80 5.50 6.47
CA SER A 128 -10.08 4.86 7.58
C SER A 128 -8.77 5.58 7.90
N ALA A 129 -8.63 6.01 9.15
CA ALA A 129 -7.40 6.59 9.71
C ALA A 129 -6.34 5.51 9.99
N THR A 130 -6.05 4.63 9.03
CA THR A 130 -4.99 3.63 9.18
C THR A 130 -3.65 4.33 9.25
N THR A 131 -2.84 4.00 10.25
CA THR A 131 -1.46 4.47 10.35
C THR A 131 -0.68 4.04 9.10
N PRO A 132 0.02 4.97 8.41
CA PRO A 132 0.80 4.65 7.22
C PRO A 132 1.86 3.59 7.50
N HIS A 133 1.97 2.60 6.61
CA HIS A 133 2.90 1.49 6.78
C HIS A 133 3.30 0.85 5.45
N VAL A 134 4.47 0.21 5.44
CA VAL A 134 4.93 -0.67 4.36
C VAL A 134 4.78 -2.10 4.81
N THR A 135 3.93 -2.88 4.14
CA THR A 135 3.76 -4.30 4.42
C THR A 135 4.94 -5.10 3.88
N ILE A 136 5.53 -5.95 4.72
CA ILE A 136 6.64 -6.83 4.34
C ILE A 136 6.24 -8.31 4.35
N ALA A 137 5.15 -8.68 5.00
CA ALA A 137 4.60 -10.03 4.92
C ALA A 137 3.10 -10.03 5.18
N LEU A 138 2.39 -10.98 4.57
CA LEU A 138 0.95 -11.15 4.70
C LEU A 138 0.66 -12.49 5.40
N ASN A 139 -0.40 -12.55 6.18
CA ASN A 139 -1.02 -13.78 6.65
C ASN A 139 -2.18 -14.11 5.69
N PRO A 140 -1.94 -14.90 4.63
CA PRO A 140 -2.97 -15.23 3.67
C PRO A 140 -4.12 -16.03 4.32
N PRO A 141 -5.38 -15.79 3.92
CA PRO A 141 -6.51 -16.55 4.42
C PRO A 141 -6.32 -18.04 4.08
N GLY A 142 -6.49 -18.91 5.10
CA GLY A 142 -6.33 -20.36 4.98
C GLY A 142 -5.03 -20.92 5.56
N MET A 143 -4.06 -20.08 5.99
CA MET A 143 -2.89 -20.52 6.77
C MET A 143 -3.12 -20.46 8.29
N SER A 144 -4.36 -20.72 8.71
CA SER A 144 -4.65 -21.09 10.11
C SER A 144 -4.25 -22.56 10.28
N GLY A 145 -3.01 -22.80 10.70
CA GLY A 145 -2.63 -24.06 11.32
C GLY A 145 -3.61 -24.31 12.48
N GLY A 146 -4.33 -25.43 12.39
CA GLY A 146 -5.24 -25.85 13.45
C GLY A 146 -4.48 -25.94 14.78
N PHE A 147 -5.05 -25.33 15.81
CA PHE A 147 -4.74 -25.73 17.17
C PHE A 147 -5.10 -27.21 17.31
N VAL A 148 -4.12 -28.06 17.55
CA VAL A 148 -4.37 -29.34 18.23
C VAL A 148 -4.08 -29.07 19.70
N SER A 149 -5.09 -29.36 20.54
CA SER A 149 -5.14 -29.10 21.98
C SER A 149 -3.92 -29.55 22.78
#